data_AF-A0A497TAP4-F1
#
_entry.id   AF-A0A497TAP4-F1
#
_cell.length_a   1.000
_cell.length_b   1.000
_cell.length_c   1.000
_cell.angle_alpha   90.00
_cell.angle_beta   90.00
_cell.angle_gamma   90.00
#
_symmetry.space_group_name_H-M   'P 1'
#
loop_
_entity.id
_entity.type
_entity.pdbx_description
1 polymer ?
#
loop_
_entity_poly.entity_id
_entity_poly.type
_entity_poly.pdbx_seq_one_letter_code
_entity_poly.pdbx_strand_id
1 'polypeptide(L)'
;MRSSTKPSNTGLELKYRALVEEWKFIQLSIAIYFSFSSFAFILSLIYQSAFASLIAFLMMCIFAWYEYRIRSKYVEAKERLEKELVGRRYPEIVRKGILW
;
A
#
# COMPACT_ATOMS: atom_id res chain seq x y z
N MET A 1 -44.64 -1.11 -5.88
CA MET A 1 -43.35 -0.38 -5.96
C MET A 1 -42.21 -1.38 -5.81
N ARG A 2 -41.55 -1.76 -6.92
CA ARG A 2 -40.36 -2.64 -6.87
C ARG A 2 -39.16 -1.79 -6.44
N SER A 3 -38.75 -1.96 -5.18
CA SER A 3 -37.46 -1.49 -4.69
C SER A 3 -36.36 -2.14 -5.53
N SER A 4 -35.80 -1.36 -6.45
CA SER A 4 -34.62 -1.72 -7.23
C SER A 4 -33.42 -1.69 -6.28
N THR A 5 -33.15 -2.80 -5.61
CA THR A 5 -31.87 -3.06 -4.96
C THR A 5 -30.77 -3.04 -6.04
N LYS A 6 -30.09 -1.90 -6.17
CA LYS A 6 -28.85 -1.81 -6.94
C LYS A 6 -27.88 -2.86 -6.41
N PRO A 7 -27.25 -3.70 -7.25
CA PRO A 7 -26.22 -4.61 -6.81
C PRO A 7 -25.07 -3.75 -6.26
N SER A 8 -24.89 -3.79 -4.95
CA SER A 8 -24.10 -2.80 -4.24
C SER A 8 -22.61 -2.99 -4.55
N ASN A 9 -21.97 -1.98 -5.14
CA ASN A 9 -20.51 -1.89 -5.30
C ASN A 9 -19.75 -1.93 -3.96
N THR A 10 -20.46 -1.95 -2.83
CA THR A 10 -19.97 -1.97 -1.46
C THR A 10 -18.90 -3.02 -1.20
N GLY A 11 -19.00 -4.22 -1.78
CA GLY A 11 -18.02 -5.28 -1.56
C GLY A 11 -16.64 -5.00 -2.19
N LEU A 12 -16.61 -4.38 -3.38
CA LEU A 12 -15.35 -3.98 -4.05
C LEU A 12 -14.77 -2.71 -3.44
N GLU A 13 -15.63 -1.75 -3.06
CA GLU A 13 -15.22 -0.55 -2.34
C GLU A 13 -14.64 -0.89 -0.95
N LEU A 14 -15.19 -1.89 -0.25
CA LEU A 14 -14.63 -2.42 1.00
C LEU A 14 -13.27 -3.06 0.79
N LYS A 15 -13.10 -3.90 -0.26
CA LYS A 15 -11.79 -4.50 -0.60
C LYS A 15 -10.75 -3.44 -0.93
N TYR A 16 -11.12 -2.40 -1.67
CA TYR A 16 -10.23 -1.29 -1.99
C TYR A 16 -9.82 -0.49 -0.75
N ARG A 17 -10.79 -0.18 0.15
CA ARG A 17 -10.49 0.50 1.42
C ARG A 17 -9.54 -0.33 2.30
N ALA A 18 -9.81 -1.63 2.45
CA ALA A 18 -8.94 -2.53 3.21
C ALA A 18 -7.51 -2.55 2.65
N LEU A 19 -7.36 -2.68 1.31
CA LEU A 19 -6.05 -2.65 0.66
C LEU A 19 -5.29 -1.34 0.92
N VAL A 20 -5.97 -0.19 0.88
CA VAL A 20 -5.37 1.12 1.17
C VAL A 20 -4.97 1.24 2.64
N GLU A 21 -5.77 0.72 3.56
CA GLU A 21 -5.50 0.75 4.99
C GLU A 21 -4.32 -0.15 5.37
N GLU A 22 -4.27 -1.37 4.82
CA GLU A 22 -3.13 -2.28 4.94
C GLU A 22 -1.84 -1.63 4.43
N TRP A 23 -1.90 -0.95 3.28
CA TRP A 23 -0.72 -0.27 2.73
C TRP A 23 -0.23 0.89 3.60
N LYS A 24 -1.15 1.69 4.17
CA LYS A 24 -0.79 2.73 5.14
C LYS A 24 -0.12 2.15 6.38
N PHE A 25 -0.62 1.02 6.87
CA PHE A 25 -0.03 0.34 8.02
C PHE A 25 1.39 -0.19 7.70
N ILE A 26 1.57 -0.77 6.51
CA ILE A 26 2.89 -1.22 6.04
C ILE A 26 3.85 -0.04 5.93
N GLN A 27 3.42 1.08 5.34
CA GLN A 27 4.25 2.30 5.26
C GLN A 27 4.62 2.84 6.64
N LEU A 28 3.67 2.89 7.57
CA LEU A 28 3.93 3.32 8.95
C LEU A 28 4.96 2.42 9.62
N SER A 29 4.82 1.10 9.47
CA SER A 29 5.74 0.11 10.04
C SER A 29 7.15 0.31 9.47
N ILE A 30 7.29 0.45 8.15
CA ILE A 30 8.58 0.69 7.49
C ILE A 30 9.21 2.00 7.98
N ALA A 31 8.43 3.07 8.10
CA ALA A 31 8.93 4.37 8.60
C ALA A 31 9.47 4.26 10.04
N ILE A 32 8.79 3.50 10.90
CA ILE A 32 9.24 3.23 12.28
C ILE A 32 10.56 2.44 12.25
N TYR A 33 10.63 1.35 11.49
CA TYR A 33 11.85 0.54 11.37
C TYR A 33 13.03 1.33 10.83
N PHE A 34 12.82 2.16 9.81
CA PHE A 34 13.85 3.01 9.25
C PHE A 34 14.38 4.02 10.28
N SER A 35 13.48 4.62 11.06
CA SER A 35 13.83 5.58 12.12
C SER A 35 14.69 4.91 13.21
N PHE A 36 14.28 3.74 13.71
CA PHE A 36 15.05 2.99 14.70
C PHE A 36 16.40 2.52 14.15
N SER A 37 16.44 2.04 12.91
CA SER A 37 17.68 1.58 12.26
C SER A 37 18.66 2.73 12.06
N SER A 38 18.17 3.90 11.65
CA SER A 38 18.97 5.11 11.52
C SER A 38 19.52 5.58 12.86
N PHE A 39 18.70 5.55 13.91
CA PHE A 39 19.14 5.88 15.27
C PHE A 39 20.22 4.92 15.78
N ALA A 40 20.03 3.61 15.61
CA ALA A 40 21.01 2.59 15.97
C ALA A 40 22.32 2.75 15.18
N PHE A 41 22.22 3.11 13.90
CA PHE A 41 23.39 3.41 13.07
C PHE A 41 24.16 4.63 13.62
N ILE A 42 23.49 5.73 13.94
CA ILE A 42 24.13 6.92 14.53
C ILE A 42 24.81 6.57 15.86
N LEU A 43 24.15 5.83 16.75
CA LEU A 43 24.76 5.37 18.00
C LEU A 43 26.00 4.51 17.74
N SER A 44 25.94 3.59 16.76
CA SER A 44 27.09 2.75 16.41
C SER A 44 28.31 3.56 15.96
N LEU A 45 28.08 4.69 15.26
CA LEU A 45 29.15 5.62 14.87
C LEU A 45 29.75 6.32 16.08
N ILE A 46 28.92 6.76 17.05
CA ILE A 46 29.38 7.40 18.28
C ILE A 46 30.26 6.44 19.11
N TYR A 47 29.83 5.19 19.26
CA TYR A 47 30.56 4.18 20.03
C TYR A 47 31.67 3.47 19.22
N GLN A 48 31.96 3.91 17.99
CA GLN A 48 33.00 3.37 17.11
C GLN A 48 32.90 1.85 16.88
N SER A 49 31.68 1.29 16.91
CA SER A 49 31.47 -0.14 16.72
C SER A 49 31.20 -0.44 15.24
N ALA A 50 32.27 -0.70 14.49
CA ALA A 50 32.18 -1.00 13.06
C ALA A 50 31.25 -2.19 12.73
N PHE A 51 31.22 -3.20 13.61
CA PHE A 51 30.33 -4.35 13.47
C PHE A 51 28.84 -3.98 13.61
N ALA A 52 28.51 -3.14 14.59
CA ALA A 52 27.14 -2.65 14.77
C ALA A 52 26.69 -1.75 13.59
N SER A 53 27.60 -0.91 13.07
CA SER A 53 27.33 -0.09 11.88
C SER A 53 27.05 -0.95 10.64
N LEU A 54 27.83 -2.03 10.44
CA LEU A 54 27.62 -2.95 9.33
C LEU A 54 26.27 -3.67 9.42
N ILE A 55 25.88 -4.15 10.60
CA ILE A 55 24.58 -4.79 10.81
C ILE A 55 23.44 -3.81 10.54
N ALA A 56 23.52 -2.59 11.08
CA ALA A 56 22.49 -1.58 10.86
C ALA A 56 22.37 -1.19 9.37
N PHE A 57 23.49 -1.08 8.66
CA PHE A 57 23.50 -0.86 7.23
C PHE A 57 22.87 -2.01 6.43
N LEU A 58 23.23 -3.27 6.73
CA LEU A 58 22.65 -4.44 6.09
C LEU A 58 21.13 -4.54 6.33
N MET A 59 20.68 -4.23 7.54
CA MET A 59 19.24 -4.17 7.86
C MET A 59 18.55 -3.12 7.00
N MET A 60 19.10 -1.90 6.87
CA MET A 60 18.53 -0.87 6.00
C MET A 60 18.43 -1.32 4.54
N CYS A 61 19.44 -2.01 4.00
CA CYS A 61 19.40 -2.55 2.64
C CYS A 61 18.31 -3.62 2.45
N ILE A 62 18.17 -4.55 3.41
CA ILE A 62 17.15 -5.60 3.36
C ILE A 62 15.75 -4.98 3.42
N PHE A 63 15.54 -3.99 4.30
CA PHE A 63 14.26 -3.29 4.39
C PHE A 63 13.93 -2.49 3.12
N ALA A 64 14.90 -1.80 2.54
CA ALA A 64 14.71 -1.08 1.27
C ALA A 64 14.31 -2.03 0.13
N TRP A 65 14.96 -3.19 0.05
CA TRP A 65 14.61 -4.23 -0.91
C TRP A 65 13.20 -4.78 -0.68
N TYR A 66 12.85 -5.05 0.58
CA TYR A 66 11.54 -5.55 0.97
C TYR A 66 10.43 -4.54 0.64
N GLU A 67 10.63 -3.26 0.98
CA GLU A 67 9.71 -2.17 0.63
C GLU A 67 9.46 -2.11 -0.87
N TYR A 68 10.53 -2.16 -1.68
CA TYR A 68 10.43 -2.16 -3.13
C TYR A 68 9.55 -3.30 -3.66
N ARG A 69 9.75 -4.53 -3.13
CA ARG A 69 8.98 -5.71 -3.54
C ARG A 69 7.50 -5.59 -3.18
N ILE A 70 7.16 -5.08 -2.00
CA ILE A 70 5.73 -4.92 -1.63
C ILE A 70 5.09 -3.79 -2.43
N ARG A 71 5.81 -2.67 -2.63
CA ARG A 71 5.30 -1.54 -3.42
C ARG A 71 4.86 -1.98 -4.81
N SER A 72 5.66 -2.80 -5.50
CA SER A 72 5.31 -3.35 -6.82
C SER A 72 4.00 -4.14 -6.77
N LYS A 73 3.87 -5.05 -5.81
CA LYS A 73 2.66 -5.87 -5.65
C LYS A 73 1.43 -5.05 -5.30
N TYR A 74 1.58 -4.03 -4.45
CA TYR A 74 0.50 -3.13 -4.08
C TYR A 74 -0.01 -2.34 -5.28
N VAL A 75 0.89 -1.77 -6.09
CA VAL A 75 0.52 -1.02 -7.31
C VAL A 75 -0.25 -1.92 -8.28
N GLU A 76 0.24 -3.14 -8.52
CA GLU A 76 -0.44 -4.10 -9.39
C GLU A 76 -1.84 -4.49 -8.86
N ALA A 77 -1.97 -4.74 -7.56
CA ALA A 77 -3.26 -5.08 -6.94
C ALA A 77 -4.24 -3.90 -6.98
N LYS A 78 -3.75 -2.69 -6.74
CA LYS A 78 -4.52 -1.45 -6.80
C LYS A 78 -5.04 -1.21 -8.21
N GLU A 79 -4.19 -1.31 -9.23
CA GLU A 79 -4.59 -1.12 -10.63
C GLU A 79 -5.64 -2.14 -11.09
N ARG A 80 -5.54 -3.41 -10.65
CA ARG A 80 -6.56 -4.43 -10.95
C ARG A 80 -7.91 -4.06 -10.33
N LEU A 81 -7.92 -3.67 -9.04
CA LEU A 81 -9.14 -3.25 -8.35
C LEU A 81 -9.74 -1.98 -8.95
N GLU A 82 -8.92 -1.02 -9.34
CA GLU A 82 -9.38 0.20 -10.03
C GLU A 82 -9.98 -0.12 -11.40
N LYS A 83 -9.36 -1.00 -12.20
CA LYS A 83 -9.91 -1.46 -13.49
C LYS A 83 -11.25 -2.18 -13.30
N GLU A 84 -11.40 -3.00 -12.27
CA GLU A 84 -12.67 -3.67 -11.95
C GLU A 84 -13.76 -2.68 -11.47
N LEU A 85 -13.40 -1.70 -10.64
CA LEU A 85 -14.30 -0.64 -10.15
C LEU A 85 -14.76 0.28 -11.29
N VAL A 86 -13.83 0.69 -12.16
CA VAL A 86 -14.10 1.55 -13.32
C VAL A 86 -14.90 0.78 -14.38
N GLY A 87 -14.48 -0.44 -14.71
CA GLY A 87 -15.19 -1.31 -15.66
C GLY A 87 -16.63 -1.64 -15.25
N ARG A 88 -16.95 -1.64 -13.95
CA ARG A 88 -18.33 -1.75 -13.43
C ARG A 88 -19.09 -0.42 -13.32
N ARG A 89 -18.41 0.73 -13.23
CA ARG A 89 -19.05 2.06 -13.32
C ARG A 89 -19.42 2.45 -14.76
N TYR A 90 -18.65 2.01 -15.76
CA TYR A 90 -18.96 2.27 -17.17
C TYR A 90 -20.35 1.80 -17.64
N PRO A 91 -20.83 0.58 -17.33
CA PRO A 91 -22.19 0.18 -17.69
C PRO A 91 -23.26 1.02 -16.99
N GLU A 92 -23.00 1.59 -15.81
CA GLU A 92 -23.97 2.51 -15.18
C GLU A 92 -24.05 3.88 -15.84
N ILE A 93 -22.94 4.42 -16.37
CA ILE A 93 -22.91 5.71 -17.07
C ILE A 93 -23.55 5.58 -18.46
N VAL A 94 -23.21 4.49 -19.18
CA VAL A 94 -23.83 4.17 -20.48
C VAL A 94 -25.31 3.83 -20.32
N ARG A 95 -25.70 3.06 -19.29
CA ARG A 95 -27.11 2.72 -19.03
C ARG A 95 -27.94 3.92 -18.54
N LYS A 96 -27.31 4.97 -18.01
CA LYS A 96 -27.99 6.21 -17.61
C LYS A 96 -28.14 7.24 -18.73
N GLY A 97 -27.60 7.00 -19.93
CA GLY A 97 -27.74 7.94 -21.05
C GLY A 97 -27.22 9.34 -20.75
N ILE A 98 -26.22 9.47 -19.87
CA ILE A 98 -25.57 10.75 -19.56
C ILE A 98 -24.33 10.85 -20.46
N LEU A 99 -24.59 10.92 -21.76
CA LEU A 99 -23.66 11.36 -22.80
C LEU A 99 -24.55 12.02 -23.86
N TRP A 100 -24.93 13.26 -23.54
CA TRP A 100 -25.32 14.30 -24.47
C TRP A 100 -24.38 15.47 -24.23
#